data_AF-A0A1T4LDQ4-F1
#
_entry.id   AF-A0A1T4LDQ4-F1
#
_cell.length_a   1.000
_cell.length_b   1.000
_cell.length_c   1.000
_cell.angle_alpha   90.00
_cell.angle_beta   90.00
_cell.angle_gamma   90.00
#
_symmetry.space_group_name_H-M   'P 1'
#
loop_
_entity.id
_entity.type
_entity.pdbx_description
1 polymer ?
#
loop_
_entity_poly.entity_id
_entity_poly.type
_entity_poly.pdbx_seq_one_letter_code
_entity_poly.pdbx_strand_id
1 'polypeptide(L)' 'MKKNIHPEYHTVEAKCSTCQKSFTFKSVKPNFTLDVCSGCHPVYTGSRAQVKATGRIDRFNRRLEKKNSK' A
#
# COMPACT_ATOMS: atom_id res chain seq x y z
N MET A 1 -21.46 -26.76 6.29
CA MET A 1 -22.41 -25.79 6.87
C MET A 1 -23.47 -26.55 7.66
N LYS A 2 -23.46 -26.43 8.98
CA LYS A 2 -24.57 -26.92 9.82
C LYS A 2 -25.67 -25.86 9.82
N LYS A 3 -26.93 -26.27 9.65
CA LYS A 3 -28.09 -25.37 9.73
C LYS A 3 -28.05 -24.61 11.07
N ASN A 4 -28.27 -23.29 11.03
CA ASN A 4 -28.43 -22.38 12.17
C ASN A 4 -27.17 -21.91 12.95
N ILE A 5 -25.96 -22.35 12.61
CA ILE A 5 -24.74 -21.86 13.32
C ILE A 5 -23.70 -21.22 12.38
N HIS A 6 -23.94 -21.22 11.06
CA HIS A 6 -23.05 -20.58 10.09
C HIS A 6 -23.74 -19.37 9.48
N PRO A 7 -23.09 -18.20 9.47
CA PRO A 7 -23.59 -17.03 8.76
C PRO A 7 -23.66 -17.30 7.25
N GLU A 8 -24.57 -16.59 6.58
CA GLU A 8 -24.71 -16.68 5.13
C GLU A 8 -23.50 -16.03 4.44
N TYR A 9 -22.97 -16.71 3.42
CA TYR A 9 -21.83 -16.23 2.64
C TYR A 9 -22.34 -15.63 1.34
N HIS A 10 -21.97 -14.38 1.11
CA HIS A 10 -22.27 -13.66 -0.12
C HIS A 10 -21.00 -13.52 -0.96
N THR A 11 -21.15 -13.55 -2.28
CA THR A 11 -20.07 -13.17 -3.20
C THR A 11 -20.04 -11.65 -3.28
N VAL A 12 -18.90 -11.05 -2.94
CA VAL A 12 -18.72 -9.61 -2.83
C VAL A 12 -17.55 -9.17 -3.70
N GLU A 13 -17.77 -8.07 -4.42
CA GLU A 13 -16.73 -7.39 -5.18
C GLU A 13 -16.10 -6.28 -4.33
N ALA A 14 -14.85 -6.50 -3.94
CA ALA A 14 -14.06 -5.50 -3.22
C ALA A 14 -13.36 -4.58 -4.21
N LYS A 15 -13.60 -3.28 -4.10
CA LYS A 15 -12.89 -2.26 -4.89
C LYS A 15 -11.80 -1.62 -4.04
N CYS A 16 -10.58 -1.62 -4.59
CA CYS A 16 -9.42 -0.93 -4.04
C CYS A 16 -9.45 0.55 -4.42
N SER A 17 -9.42 1.47 -3.45
CA SER A 17 -9.46 2.92 -3.67
C SER A 17 -8.24 3.44 -4.45
N THR A 18 -7.06 2.92 -4.15
CA THR A 18 -5.78 3.42 -4.70
C THR A 18 -5.48 2.88 -6.11
N CYS A 19 -6.12 1.77 -6.49
CA CYS A 19 -5.63 0.94 -7.58
C CYS A 19 -6.67 0.33 -8.48
N GLN A 20 -7.94 0.58 -8.17
CA GLN A 20 -9.12 0.23 -8.98
C GLN A 20 -9.24 -1.26 -9.34
N LYS A 21 -8.40 -2.12 -8.76
CA LYS A 21 -8.53 -3.57 -8.89
C LYS A 21 -9.77 -4.02 -8.13
N SER A 22 -10.64 -4.72 -8.84
CA SER A 22 -11.79 -5.44 -8.30
C SER A 22 -11.36 -6.86 -7.93
N PHE A 23 -11.63 -7.27 -6.70
CA PHE A 23 -11.40 -8.64 -6.25
C PHE A 23 -12.73 -9.29 -5.86
N THR A 24 -12.94 -10.52 -6.32
CA THR A 24 -14.11 -11.32 -5.96
C THR A 24 -13.80 -12.17 -4.74
N PHE A 25 -14.51 -11.92 -3.63
CA PHE A 25 -14.34 -12.67 -2.38
C PHE A 25 -15.67 -13.20 -1.88
N LYS A 26 -15.65 -14.25 -1.07
CA LYS A 26 -16.83 -14.72 -0.33
C LYS A 26 -16.77 -14.16 1.08
N SER A 27 -17.77 -13.39 1.47
CA SER A 27 -17.82 -12.63 2.71
C SER A 27 -19.22 -12.71 3.31
N VAL A 28 -19.32 -12.65 4.64
CA VAL A 28 -20.60 -12.51 5.35
C VAL A 28 -21.12 -11.07 5.24
N LYS A 29 -20.22 -10.09 5.15
CA LYS A 29 -20.58 -8.68 4.98
C LYS A 29 -20.77 -8.36 3.49
N PRO A 30 -21.87 -7.68 3.11
CA PRO A 30 -22.22 -7.47 1.70
C PRO A 30 -21.34 -6.45 0.98
N ASN A 31 -20.77 -5.46 1.67
CA ASN A 31 -19.96 -4.40 1.07
C ASN A 31 -18.73 -4.10 1.93
N PHE A 32 -17.57 -3.92 1.28
CA PHE A 32 -16.36 -3.42 1.93
C PHE A 32 -15.46 -2.69 0.94
N THR A 33 -14.86 -1.60 1.40
CA THR A 33 -13.88 -0.79 0.67
C THR A 33 -12.48 -1.16 1.14
N LEU A 34 -11.53 -1.29 0.22
CA LEU A 34 -10.14 -1.60 0.53
C LEU A 34 -9.26 -0.40 0.23
N ASP A 35 -8.46 0.04 1.20
CA ASP A 35 -7.54 1.17 1.01
C ASP A 35 -6.24 0.75 0.30
N VAL A 36 -5.74 -0.46 0.63
CA VAL A 36 -4.51 -1.01 0.05
C VAL A 36 -4.70 -2.48 -0.28
N CYS A 37 -4.26 -2.90 -1.48
CA CYS A 37 -4.30 -4.30 -1.91
C CYS A 37 -2.89 -4.83 -2.23
N SER A 38 -2.79 -6.13 -2.52
CA SER A 38 -1.55 -6.79 -2.92
C SER A 38 -0.88 -6.15 -4.13
N GLY A 39 -1.64 -5.52 -5.02
CA GLY A 39 -1.11 -4.81 -6.17
C GLY A 39 -0.46 -3.47 -5.84
N CYS A 40 -0.63 -2.94 -4.63
CA CYS A 40 -0.29 -1.55 -4.30
C CYS A 40 0.43 -1.37 -2.97
N HIS A 41 0.44 -2.38 -2.11
CA HIS A 41 1.26 -2.29 -0.92
C HIS A 41 2.74 -2.26 -1.34
N PRO A 42 3.54 -1.28 -0.87
CA PRO A 42 4.96 -1.13 -1.24
C PRO A 42 5.81 -2.38 -0.98
N VAL A 43 5.39 -3.21 -0.02
CA VAL A 43 6.01 -4.53 0.26
C VAL A 43 5.84 -5.51 -0.90
N TYR A 44 4.69 -5.52 -1.57
CA TYR A 44 4.40 -6.44 -2.67
C TYR A 44 4.89 -5.90 -4.02
N THR A 45 4.86 -4.58 -4.23
CA THR A 45 5.35 -3.96 -5.48
C THR A 45 6.86 -3.82 -5.53
N GLY A 46 7.58 -4.12 -4.44
CA GLY A 46 9.04 -4.05 -4.37
C GLY A 46 9.61 -2.64 -4.44
N SER A 47 8.77 -1.63 -4.68
CA SER A 47 9.11 -0.22 -4.56
C SER A 47 9.23 0.14 -3.08
N ARG A 48 10.35 -0.22 -2.47
CA ARG A 48 10.81 0.46 -1.26
C ARG A 48 10.78 1.93 -1.63
N ALA A 49 9.92 2.71 -0.97
CA ALA A 49 10.03 4.15 -1.01
C ALA A 49 11.51 4.41 -0.71
N GLN A 50 12.25 4.87 -1.72
CA GLN A 50 13.56 5.41 -1.48
C GLN A 50 13.27 6.65 -0.64
N VAL A 51 13.18 6.44 0.67
CA VAL A 51 13.48 7.47 1.65
C VAL A 51 14.83 7.92 1.16
N LYS A 52 14.86 9.04 0.42
CA LYS A 52 16.08 9.60 -0.15
C LYS A 52 16.97 9.71 1.06
N ALA A 53 17.93 8.78 1.17
CA ALA A 53 18.85 8.79 2.27
C ALA A 53 19.50 10.16 2.11
N THR A 54 19.15 11.11 2.98
CA THR A 54 19.80 12.42 3.07
C THR A 54 21.16 12.11 3.65
N GLY A 55 21.94 11.46 2.79
CA GLY A 55 23.07 10.66 3.16
C GLY A 55 24.19 11.57 3.57
N ARG A 56 25.27 10.96 4.02
CA ARG A 56 26.49 11.71 4.32
C ARG A 56 26.99 12.49 3.10
N ILE A 57 26.72 12.00 1.88
CA ILE A 57 27.09 12.63 0.61
C ILE A 57 26.34 13.96 0.39
N ASP A 58 25.02 14.02 0.60
CA ASP A 58 24.25 15.28 0.43
C ASP A 58 24.69 16.35 1.46
N ARG A 59 24.99 15.93 2.70
CA ARG A 59 25.54 16.84 3.72
C ARG A 59 26.96 17.31 3.39
N PHE A 60 27.76 16.47 2.76
CA PHE A 60 29.12 16.80 2.32
C PHE A 60 29.09 17.80 1.16
N ASN A 61 28.26 17.57 0.15
CA ASN A 61 28.09 18.48 -0.99
C ASN A 61 27.64 19.88 -0.51
N ARG A 62 26.65 19.95 0.38
CA ARG A 62 26.22 21.23 1.00
C ARG A 62 27.31 21.97 1.78
N ARG A 63 28.31 21.25 2.32
CA ARG A 63 29.46 21.87 3.01
C ARG A 63 30.49 22.41 2.02
N LEU A 64 30.73 21.68 0.92
CA LEU A 64 31.63 22.12 -0.14
C LEU A 64 31.09 23.36 -0.86
N GLU A 65 29.79 23.38 -1.18
CA GLU A 65 29.14 24.55 -1.80
C GLU A 65 29.30 25.82 -0.95
N LYS A 66 29.14 25.71 0.37
CA LYS A 66 29.35 26.82 1.31
C LYS A 66 30.80 27.30 1.42
N LYS A 67 31.77 26.47 1.03
CA LYS A 67 33.20 26.82 1.05
C LYS A 67 33.63 27.52 -0.23
N ASN A 68 32.98 27.24 -1.36
CA ASN A 68 33.29 27.85 -2.66
C ASN A 68 32.63 29.22 -2.87
N SER A 69 31.66 29.61 -2.04
CA SER A 69 31.00 30.93 -2.13
C SER A 69 31.69 32.02 -1.29
N LYS A 70 32.93 31.77 -0.85
CA LYS A 70 33.75 32.70 -0.05
C LYS A 70 35.12 32.83 -0.68
#